data_AF-A0A954DH71-F1
#
_entry.id   AF-A0A954DH71-F1
#
_cell.length_a   1.000
_cell.length_b   1.000
_cell.length_c   1.000
_cell.angle_alpha   90.00
_cell.angle_beta   90.00
_cell.angle_gamma   90.00
#
_symmetry.space_group_name_H-M   'P 1'
#
loop_
_entity.id
_entity.type
_entity.pdbx_description
1 polymer ?
#
loop_
_entity_poly.entity_id
_entity_poly.type
_entity_poly.pdbx_seq_one_letter_code
_entity_poly.pdbx_strand_id
1 'polypeptide(L)'
;ERADEVQLFYSKKTRLLVRMLQFQRGNELYAIYVRDAEFGAPLQKSRFALTPPKGVRFVDLFDDELASLSVRLELERLEEWERKQKAESGSKEPDKK
;
A
#
# COMPACT_ATOMS: atom_id res chain seq x y z
N GLU A 1 -23.06 -4.79 -4.75
CA GLU A 1 -22.14 -3.86 -4.05
C GLU A 1 -21.17 -3.28 -5.06
N ARG A 2 -20.71 -2.03 -4.89
CA ARG A 2 -19.66 -1.48 -5.79
C ARG A 2 -18.33 -2.15 -5.45
N ALA A 3 -17.53 -2.43 -6.47
CA ALA A 3 -16.18 -2.96 -6.27
C ALA A 3 -15.28 -1.92 -5.60
N ASP A 4 -14.22 -2.39 -4.96
CA ASP A 4 -13.14 -1.53 -4.50
C ASP A 4 -12.41 -0.95 -5.72
N GLU A 5 -12.10 0.34 -5.68
CA GLU A 5 -11.51 1.04 -6.82
C GLU A 5 -10.48 2.08 -6.38
N VAL A 6 -9.49 2.32 -7.26
CA VAL A 6 -8.51 3.39 -7.10
C VAL A 6 -8.61 4.29 -8.33
N GLN A 7 -8.90 5.56 -8.12
CA GLN A 7 -8.95 6.55 -9.19
C GLN A 7 -7.66 7.39 -9.19
N LEU A 8 -6.97 7.39 -10.33
CA LEU A 8 -5.71 8.10 -10.53
C LEU A 8 -5.91 9.26 -11.50
N PHE A 9 -5.56 10.46 -11.06
CA PHE A 9 -5.68 11.68 -11.87
C PHE A 9 -4.28 12.20 -12.18
N TYR A 10 -3.96 12.29 -13.46
CA TYR A 10 -2.69 12.81 -13.93
C TYR A 10 -2.88 14.08 -14.77
N SER A 11 -1.92 14.98 -14.68
CA SER A 11 -1.84 16.18 -15.52
C SER A 11 -1.25 15.82 -16.88
N LYS A 12 -1.99 16.02 -17.97
CA LYS A 12 -1.48 15.83 -19.34
C LYS A 12 -0.31 16.76 -19.67
N LYS A 13 -0.27 17.96 -19.07
CA LYS A 13 0.75 18.98 -19.32
C LYS A 13 2.08 18.64 -18.67
N THR A 14 2.06 18.26 -17.38
CA THR A 14 3.27 17.99 -16.59
C THR A 14 3.61 16.51 -16.52
N ARG A 15 2.71 15.63 -16.99
CA ARG A 15 2.78 14.17 -16.87
C ARG A 15 2.92 13.69 -15.42
N LEU A 16 2.48 14.49 -14.46
CA LEU A 16 2.49 14.14 -13.04
C LEU A 16 1.16 13.52 -12.61
N LEU A 17 1.23 12.55 -11.70
CA LEU A 17 0.09 12.18 -10.87
C LEU A 17 -0.18 13.32 -9.89
N VAL A 18 -1.40 13.88 -9.92
CA VAL A 18 -1.77 15.05 -9.09
C VAL A 18 -2.74 14.68 -7.98
N ARG A 19 -3.51 13.61 -8.16
CA ARG A 19 -4.48 13.14 -7.17
C ARG A 19 -4.67 11.63 -7.28
N MET A 20 -4.82 10.98 -6.13
CA MET A 20 -5.24 9.60 -6.00
C MET A 20 -6.42 9.53 -5.02
N LEU A 21 -7.49 8.83 -5.41
CA LEU A 21 -8.62 8.50 -4.55
C LEU A 21 -8.73 7.00 -4.39
N GLN A 22 -8.91 6.54 -3.16
CA GLN A 22 -9.15 5.14 -2.85
C GLN A 22 -10.58 4.98 -2.36
N PHE A 23 -11.31 4.03 -2.95
CA PHE A 23 -12.67 3.68 -2.56
C PHE A 23 -12.73 2.23 -2.11
N GLN A 24 -13.56 1.97 -1.11
CA GLN A 24 -13.93 0.63 -0.68
C GLN A 24 -15.44 0.52 -0.61
N ARG A 25 -16.01 -0.45 -1.33
CA ARG A 25 -17.46 -0.67 -1.46
C ARG A 25 -18.25 0.58 -1.87
N GLY A 26 -17.63 1.45 -2.66
CA GLY A 26 -18.20 2.73 -3.11
C GLY A 26 -18.08 3.91 -2.15
N ASN A 27 -17.47 3.73 -0.98
CA ASN A 27 -17.14 4.82 -0.05
C ASN A 27 -15.70 5.28 -0.25
N GLU A 28 -15.47 6.60 -0.32
CA GLU A 28 -14.12 7.17 -0.38
C GLU A 28 -13.43 6.96 0.98
N LEU A 29 -12.28 6.29 0.97
CA LEU A 29 -11.46 6.05 2.17
C LEU A 29 -10.39 7.12 2.35
N TYR A 30 -9.64 7.40 1.28
CA TYR A 30 -8.49 8.28 1.31
C TYR A 30 -8.36 9.09 0.03
N ALA A 31 -7.92 10.33 0.17
CA ALA A 31 -7.59 11.21 -0.92
C ALA A 31 -6.19 11.81 -0.72
N ILE A 32 -5.29 11.57 -1.67
CA ILE A 32 -3.93 12.10 -1.67
C ILE A 32 -3.81 13.11 -2.80
N TYR A 33 -3.26 14.29 -2.49
CA TYR A 33 -3.08 15.40 -3.43
C TYR A 33 -1.62 15.83 -3.47
N VAL A 34 -1.06 15.96 -4.67
CA VAL A 34 0.22 16.62 -4.88
C VAL A 34 -0.06 18.12 -5.01
N ARG A 35 0.35 18.89 -4.00
CA ARG A 35 0.17 20.35 -3.99
C ARG A 35 1.27 21.06 -4.78
N ASP A 36 2.51 20.72 -4.46
CA ASP A 36 3.71 21.29 -5.07
C ASP A 36 4.64 20.15 -5.52
N ALA A 37 5.28 20.35 -6.67
CA ALA A 37 6.26 19.43 -7.21
C ALA A 37 7.48 20.23 -7.68
N GLU A 38 8.62 19.99 -7.04
CA GLU A 38 9.90 20.59 -7.40
C GLU A 38 10.64 19.69 -8.39
N PHE A 39 11.14 20.29 -9.48
CA PHE A 39 11.87 19.60 -10.54
C PHE A 39 13.28 20.15 -10.68
N GLY A 40 14.23 19.28 -11.04
CA GLY A 40 15.61 19.67 -11.32
C GLY A 40 16.47 19.93 -10.09
N ALA A 41 15.91 19.85 -8.87
CA ALA A 41 16.69 19.86 -7.65
C ALA A 41 17.53 18.57 -7.57
N PRO A 42 18.84 18.66 -7.27
CA PRO A 42 19.67 17.46 -7.11
C PRO A 42 19.19 16.65 -5.90
N LEU A 43 18.89 15.37 -6.15
CA LEU A 43 18.50 14.44 -5.10
C LEU A 43 19.72 14.13 -4.23
N GLN A 44 19.68 14.59 -2.98
CA GLN A 44 20.72 14.27 -2.01
C GLN A 44 20.48 12.88 -1.41
N LYS A 45 21.50 12.01 -1.46
CA LYS A 45 21.44 10.65 -0.90
C LYS A 45 20.99 10.63 0.57
N SER A 46 21.36 11.65 1.35
CA SER A 46 20.97 11.80 2.75
C SER A 46 19.46 11.87 2.96
N ARG A 47 18.67 12.37 2.01
CA ARG A 47 17.20 12.40 2.11
C ARG A 47 16.55 11.00 2.06
N PHE A 48 17.29 10.01 1.60
CA PHE A 48 16.86 8.62 1.50
C PHE A 48 17.50 7.73 2.57
N ALA A 49 18.30 8.31 3.47
CA ALA A 49 18.89 7.60 4.59
C ALA A 49 18.04 7.85 5.84
N LEU A 50 17.55 6.77 6.45
CA LEU A 50 16.84 6.85 7.73
C LEU A 50 17.86 6.76 8.86
N THR A 51 18.12 7.88 9.52
CA THR A 51 18.95 7.91 10.73
C THR A 51 18.04 8.00 11.95
N PRO A 52 18.04 7.01 12.86
CA PRO A 52 17.21 7.06 14.05
C PRO A 52 17.54 8.29 14.92
N PRO A 53 16.52 8.98 15.48
CA PRO A 53 16.76 10.04 16.45
C PRO A 53 17.51 9.51 17.68
N LYS A 54 18.24 10.39 18.39
CA LYS A 54 18.91 10.02 19.64
C LYS A 54 17.89 9.45 20.63
N GLY A 55 18.21 8.28 21.19
CA GLY A 55 17.36 7.58 22.17
C GLY A 55 16.31 6.65 21.55
N VAL A 56 16.15 6.62 20.23
CA VAL A 56 15.29 5.65 19.54
C VAL A 56 16.08 4.38 19.25
N ARG A 57 15.55 3.22 19.64
CA ARG A 57 16.10 1.93 19.25
C ARG A 57 15.58 1.58 17.86
N PHE A 58 16.50 1.39 16.93
CA PHE A 58 16.20 0.79 15.64
C PHE A 58 16.48 -0.71 15.74
N VAL A 59 15.46 -1.52 15.50
CA VAL A 59 15.61 -2.97 15.43
C VAL A 59 15.56 -3.31 13.96
N ASP A 60 16.69 -3.78 13.42
CA ASP A 60 16.70 -4.36 12.09
C ASP A 60 16.08 -5.76 12.16
N LEU A 61 14.85 -5.88 11.65
CA LEU A 61 14.10 -7.13 11.67
C LEU A 61 14.72 -8.21 10.78
N PHE A 62 15.67 -7.86 9.90
CA PHE A 62 16.38 -8.84 9.09
C PHE A 62 17.48 -9.56 9.86
N ASP A 63 18.05 -8.90 10.89
CA ASP A 63 19.11 -9.47 11.73
C ASP A 63 18.58 -10.15 13.00
N ASP A 64 17.30 -9.94 13.34
CA ASP A 64 16.62 -10.58 14.46
C ASP A 64 15.86 -11.83 13.98
N GLU A 65 16.42 -13.01 14.21
CA GLU A 65 15.85 -14.29 13.77
C GLU A 65 14.41 -14.51 14.29
N LEU A 66 14.10 -14.07 15.51
CA LEU A 66 12.77 -14.25 16.10
C LEU A 66 11.77 -13.26 15.51
N ALA A 67 12.19 -12.00 15.31
CA ALA A 67 11.34 -10.99 14.70
C ALA A 67 11.06 -11.31 13.22
N SER A 68 12.08 -11.76 12.48
CA SER A 68 11.95 -12.26 11.10
C SER A 68 10.98 -13.44 11.00
N LEU A 69 11.06 -14.40 11.92
CA LEU A 69 10.14 -15.54 11.97
C LEU A 69 8.69 -15.09 12.23
N SER A 70 8.49 -14.13 13.13
CA SER A 70 7.15 -13.59 13.44
C SER A 70 6.51 -12.91 12.23
N VAL A 71 7.28 -12.11 11.48
CA VAL A 71 6.81 -11.45 10.25
C VAL A 71 6.47 -12.48 9.17
N ARG A 72 7.29 -13.53 9.00
CA ARG A 72 7.00 -14.61 8.04
C ARG A 72 5.69 -15.33 8.37
N LEU A 73 5.48 -15.69 9.64
CA LEU A 73 4.24 -16.35 10.08
C LEU A 73 3.00 -15.46 9.88
N GLU A 74 3.15 -14.15 10.06
CA GLU A 74 2.05 -13.20 9.84
C GLU A 74 1.73 -13.03 8.35
N LEU A 75 2.75 -12.98 7.50
CA LEU A 75 2.58 -12.98 6.04
C LEU A 75 1.93 -14.27 5.53
N GLU A 76 2.35 -15.44 6.02
CA GLU A 76 1.72 -16.73 5.67
C GLU A 76 0.24 -16.76 6.06
N ARG A 77 -0.11 -16.26 7.25
CA ARG A 77 -1.51 -16.15 7.70
C ARG A 77 -2.33 -15.22 6.81
N LEU A 78 -1.75 -14.10 6.38
CA LEU A 78 -2.41 -13.16 5.47
C LEU A 78 -2.62 -13.80 4.08
N GLU A 79 -1.63 -14.52 3.55
CA GLU A 79 -1.75 -15.24 2.28
C GLU A 79 -2.81 -16.36 2.35
N GLU A 80 -2.85 -17.12 3.45
CA GLU A 80 -3.89 -18.13 3.68
C GLU A 80 -5.28 -17.52 3.78
N TRP A 81 -5.40 -16.39 4.47
CA TRP A 81 -6.64 -15.64 4.58
C TRP A 81 -7.11 -15.12 3.21
N GLU A 82 -6.22 -14.55 2.41
CA GLU A 82 -6.53 -14.11 1.04
C GLU A 82 -6.96 -15.28 0.13
N ARG A 83 -6.30 -16.44 0.23
CA ARG A 83 -6.68 -17.65 -0.52
C ARG A 83 -8.08 -18.12 -0.14
N LYS A 84 -8.41 -18.12 1.15
CA LYS A 84 -9.75 -18.48 1.65
C LYS A 84 -10.81 -17.50 1.15
N GLN A 85 -10.55 -16.19 1.22
CA GLN A 85 -11.43 -15.16 0.68
C GLN A 85 -11.67 -15.32 -0.84
N LYS A 86 -10.62 -15.62 -1.62
CA LYS A 86 -10.75 -15.88 -3.06
C LYS A 86 -11.56 -17.13 -3.35
N ALA A 87 -11.36 -18.23 -2.60
CA ALA A 87 -12.10 -19.47 -2.77
C ALA A 87 -13.61 -19.32 -2.43
N GLU A 88 -13.94 -18.57 -1.38
CA GLU A 88 -15.33 -18.27 -1.00
C GLU A 88 -16.03 -17.31 -1.97
N SER A 89 -15.29 -16.37 -2.58
CA SER A 89 -15.82 -15.49 -3.61
C SER A 89 -16.07 -16.19 -4.96
N GLY A 90 -15.38 -17.29 -5.24
CA GLY A 90 -15.56 -18.11 -6.46
C GLY A 90 -16.67 -19.16 -6.37
N SER A 91 -17.25 -19.40 -5.20
CA SER A 91 -18.30 -20.43 -4.97
C SER A 91 -19.74 -19.87 -4.93
N LYS A 92 -19.93 -18.59 -5.28
CA LYS A 92 -21.26 -17.99 -5.49
C LYS A 92 -21.49 -17.65 -6.97
N GLU A 93 -21.50 -18.66 -7.82
CA GLU A 93 -22.19 -18.59 -9.11
C GLU A 93 -23.67 -18.92 -8.88
N PRO A 94 -24.63 -18.03 -9.19
CA PRO A 94 -26.04 -18.33 -9.00
C PRO A 94 -26.52 -19.24 -10.13
N ASP A 95 -26.99 -20.45 -9.75
CA ASP A 95 -27.85 -21.29 -10.56
C ASP A 95 -29.00 -20.43 -11.13
N LYS A 96 -28.94 -20.13 -12.43
CA LYS A 96 -30.07 -19.60 -13.18
C LYS A 96 -30.84 -20.78 -13.78
N LYS A 97 -31.96 -21.11 -13.15
CA LYS A 97 -33.11 -21.76 -13.79
C LYS A 97 -33.86 -20.80 -14.69
#